data_AF-A0A960TVD1-F1
#
_entry.id   AF-A0A960TVD1-F1
#
_cell.length_a   1.000
_cell.length_b   1.000
_cell.length_c   1.000
_cell.angle_alpha   90.00
_cell.angle_beta   90.00
_cell.angle_gamma   90.00
#
_symmetry.space_group_name_H-M   'P 1'
#
loop_
_entity.id
_entity.type
_entity.pdbx_description
1 polymer ?
#
loop_
_entity_poly.entity_id
_entity_poly.type
_entity_poly.pdbx_seq_one_letter_code
_entity_poly.pdbx_strand_id
1 'polypeptide(L)'
;SRMWFTEGFTEYFTQLVLLKSGLVSIDGFLDGMNDLLAAYQESPVRTMPAGELVDRVWESRQTERLPYQRGALLAFHWDTIARAEAGRPLADAIADLIHAAAAGRDTGTGTMLTDAAIRDAVAAVVGPAFERDYERCIAGGAVIDLERYRTPEGLAVVEGDDGAYAFGVEDGADPDVCAEAIK
;
A
#
# COMPACT_ATOMS: atom_id res chain seq x y z
N SER A 1 12.21 -9.68 -3.09
CA SER A 1 11.31 -9.47 -4.25
C SER A 1 10.93 -8.00 -4.38
N ARG A 2 10.82 -7.45 -5.61
CA ARG A 2 10.24 -6.11 -5.89
C ARG A 2 8.72 -6.11 -6.08
N MET A 3 8.08 -7.27 -6.08
CA MET A 3 6.67 -7.41 -6.44
C MET A 3 5.72 -6.69 -5.47
N TRP A 4 6.10 -6.48 -4.22
CA TRP A 4 5.32 -5.67 -3.28
C TRP A 4 5.12 -4.23 -3.80
N PHE A 5 6.12 -3.71 -4.52
CA PHE A 5 6.07 -2.39 -5.14
C PHE A 5 5.37 -2.47 -6.50
N THR A 6 5.88 -3.30 -7.42
CA THR A 6 5.36 -3.30 -8.80
C THR A 6 3.91 -3.77 -8.90
N GLU A 7 3.53 -4.79 -8.12
CA GLU A 7 2.15 -5.31 -8.12
C GLU A 7 1.29 -4.61 -7.07
N GLY A 8 1.79 -4.53 -5.83
CA GLY A 8 1.02 -3.99 -4.72
C GLY A 8 0.69 -2.49 -4.87
N PHE A 9 1.65 -1.66 -5.28
CA PHE A 9 1.34 -0.23 -5.49
C PHE A 9 0.43 -0.04 -6.70
N THR A 10 0.58 -0.86 -7.75
CA THR A 10 -0.31 -0.82 -8.91
C THR A 10 -1.75 -1.15 -8.51
N GLU A 11 -1.94 -2.17 -7.68
CA GLU A 11 -3.25 -2.55 -7.15
C GLU A 11 -3.87 -1.41 -6.32
N TYR A 12 -3.11 -0.82 -5.38
CA TYR A 12 -3.60 0.33 -4.59
C TYR A 12 -3.91 1.56 -5.47
N PHE A 13 -3.02 1.94 -6.37
CA PHE A 13 -3.26 3.09 -7.24
C PHE A 13 -4.42 2.86 -8.22
N THR A 14 -4.72 1.61 -8.57
CA THR A 14 -5.93 1.27 -9.33
C THR A 14 -7.18 1.61 -8.54
N GLN A 15 -7.26 1.20 -7.27
CA GLN A 15 -8.38 1.57 -6.38
C GLN A 15 -8.49 3.09 -6.22
N LEU A 16 -7.35 3.76 -6.00
CA LEU A 16 -7.30 5.20 -5.85
C LEU A 16 -7.78 5.95 -7.10
N VAL A 17 -7.39 5.50 -8.30
CA VAL A 17 -7.82 6.10 -9.58
C VAL A 17 -9.32 5.92 -9.81
N LEU A 18 -9.89 4.77 -9.47
CA LEU A 18 -11.33 4.54 -9.55
C LEU A 18 -12.09 5.53 -8.66
N LEU A 19 -11.65 5.74 -7.42
CA LEU A 19 -12.25 6.71 -6.51
C LEU A 19 -12.08 8.16 -7.02
N LYS A 20 -10.86 8.53 -7.44
CA LYS A 20 -10.56 9.88 -7.96
C LYS A 20 -11.35 10.24 -9.20
N SER A 21 -11.63 9.27 -10.07
CA SER A 21 -12.42 9.47 -11.28
C SER A 21 -13.94 9.50 -11.03
N GLY A 22 -14.39 9.23 -9.80
CA GLY A 22 -15.80 9.11 -9.45
C GLY A 22 -16.48 7.87 -10.05
N LEU A 23 -15.70 6.90 -10.54
CA LEU A 23 -16.22 5.62 -11.03
C LEU A 23 -16.71 4.71 -9.89
N VAL A 24 -16.16 4.90 -8.68
CA VAL A 24 -16.65 4.28 -7.45
C VAL A 24 -16.85 5.35 -6.37
N SER A 25 -17.79 5.10 -5.46
CA SER A 25 -17.95 5.86 -4.21
C SER A 25 -16.86 5.46 -3.20
N ILE A 26 -16.85 6.12 -2.05
CA ILE A 26 -16.00 5.69 -0.92
C ILE A 26 -16.30 4.25 -0.51
N ASP A 27 -17.57 3.83 -0.48
CA ASP A 27 -17.96 2.45 -0.18
C ASP A 27 -17.33 1.46 -1.18
N GLY A 28 -17.38 1.78 -2.48
CA GLY A 28 -16.77 0.94 -3.50
C GLY A 28 -15.23 0.87 -3.41
N PHE A 29 -14.58 1.94 -2.97
CA PHE A 29 -13.15 1.91 -2.64
C PHE A 29 -12.88 1.01 -1.42
N LEU A 30 -13.68 1.15 -0.36
CA LEU A 30 -13.54 0.34 0.85
C LEU A 30 -13.81 -1.14 0.57
N ASP A 31 -14.80 -1.48 -0.26
CA ASP A 31 -15.08 -2.84 -0.71
C ASP A 31 -13.84 -3.45 -1.38
N GLY A 32 -13.23 -2.74 -2.34
CA GLY A 32 -12.03 -3.22 -3.02
C GLY A 32 -10.81 -3.39 -2.08
N MET A 33 -10.63 -2.47 -1.14
CA MET A 33 -9.57 -2.58 -0.12
C MET A 33 -9.86 -3.70 0.88
N ASN A 34 -11.13 -3.93 1.23
CA ASN A 34 -11.55 -5.00 2.13
C ASN A 34 -11.45 -6.38 1.49
N ASP A 35 -11.69 -6.52 0.20
CA ASP A 35 -11.43 -7.77 -0.54
C ASP A 35 -9.94 -8.15 -0.47
N LEU A 36 -9.04 -7.17 -0.58
CA LEU A 36 -7.60 -7.38 -0.43
C LEU A 36 -7.24 -7.74 1.02
N LEU A 37 -7.83 -7.05 2.01
CA LEU A 37 -7.59 -7.29 3.43
C LEU A 37 -8.08 -8.68 3.86
N ALA A 38 -9.31 -9.05 3.51
CA ALA A 38 -9.87 -10.37 3.80
C ALA A 38 -9.00 -11.48 3.17
N ALA A 39 -8.66 -11.35 1.89
CA ALA A 39 -7.84 -12.34 1.21
C ALA A 39 -6.41 -12.41 1.76
N TYR A 40 -5.85 -11.32 2.27
CA TYR A 40 -4.58 -11.32 3.00
C TYR A 40 -4.71 -12.03 4.36
N GLN A 41 -5.76 -11.73 5.12
CA GLN A 41 -5.99 -12.32 6.44
C GLN A 41 -6.18 -13.83 6.36
N GLU A 42 -6.89 -14.32 5.35
CA GLU A 42 -7.12 -15.75 5.14
C GLU A 42 -5.90 -16.49 4.54
N SER A 43 -4.93 -15.76 3.98
CA SER A 43 -3.82 -16.37 3.26
C SER A 43 -2.88 -17.16 4.18
N PRO A 44 -2.68 -18.48 3.95
CA PRO A 44 -1.79 -19.30 4.76
C PRO A 44 -0.31 -18.95 4.56
N VAL A 45 0.00 -18.15 3.53
CA VAL A 45 1.36 -17.69 3.21
C VAL A 45 1.57 -16.22 3.59
N ARG A 46 0.64 -15.58 4.30
CA ARG A 46 0.74 -14.15 4.68
C ARG A 46 2.00 -13.78 5.46
N THR A 47 2.64 -14.76 6.09
CA THR A 47 3.90 -14.61 6.82
C THR A 47 5.16 -14.94 6.01
N MET A 48 5.04 -15.18 4.69
CA MET A 48 6.18 -15.52 3.85
C MET A 48 7.05 -14.28 3.60
N PRO A 49 8.34 -14.29 3.97
CA PRO A 49 9.25 -13.18 3.74
C PRO A 49 9.54 -12.98 2.26
N ALA A 50 9.80 -11.74 1.84
CA ALA A 50 10.00 -11.39 0.44
C ALA A 50 11.25 -12.02 -0.20
N GLY A 51 12.20 -12.53 0.60
CA GLY A 51 13.34 -13.32 0.13
C GLY A 51 12.88 -14.68 -0.38
N GLU A 52 12.16 -15.45 0.45
CA GLU A 52 11.61 -16.76 0.11
C GLU A 52 10.55 -16.66 -1.00
N LEU A 53 9.71 -15.62 -0.97
CA LEU A 53 8.63 -15.44 -1.93
C LEU A 53 9.12 -15.33 -3.39
N VAL A 54 10.33 -14.82 -3.63
CA VAL A 54 10.89 -14.73 -5.00
C VAL A 54 10.93 -16.09 -5.67
N ASP A 55 11.37 -17.11 -4.93
CA ASP A 55 11.60 -18.44 -5.47
C ASP A 55 10.29 -19.23 -5.60
N ARG A 56 9.27 -18.85 -4.82
CA ARG A 56 8.02 -19.60 -4.64
C ARG A 56 6.79 -18.93 -5.26
N VAL A 57 6.94 -17.76 -5.87
CA VAL A 57 5.80 -16.94 -6.33
C VAL A 57 4.87 -17.70 -7.29
N TRP A 58 5.41 -18.59 -8.13
CA TRP A 58 4.66 -19.35 -9.12
C TRP A 58 4.21 -20.74 -8.64
N GLU A 59 4.47 -21.09 -7.37
CA GLU A 59 4.10 -22.41 -6.83
C GLU A 59 2.60 -22.55 -6.54
N SER A 60 1.90 -21.44 -6.29
CA SER A 60 0.49 -21.45 -5.91
C SER A 60 -0.17 -20.11 -6.17
N ARG A 61 -1.51 -20.10 -6.26
CA ARG A 61 -2.29 -18.86 -6.33
C ARG A 61 -2.04 -17.96 -5.11
N GLN A 62 -1.84 -18.54 -3.94
CA GLN A 62 -1.64 -17.79 -2.71
C GLN A 62 -0.28 -17.08 -2.70
N THR A 63 0.79 -17.76 -3.13
CA THR A 63 2.12 -17.14 -3.25
C THR A 63 2.15 -16.08 -4.36
N GLU A 64 1.44 -16.31 -5.47
CA GLU A 64 1.31 -15.32 -6.55
C GLU A 64 0.56 -14.05 -6.10
N ARG A 65 -0.51 -14.19 -5.31
CA ARG A 65 -1.35 -13.06 -4.87
C ARG A 65 -0.79 -12.27 -3.69
N LEU A 66 0.07 -12.88 -2.88
CA LEU A 66 0.59 -12.24 -1.67
C LEU A 66 1.27 -10.88 -1.90
N PRO A 67 2.08 -10.63 -2.96
CA PRO A 67 2.64 -9.32 -3.24
C PRO A 67 1.59 -8.24 -3.50
N TYR A 68 0.51 -8.58 -4.21
CA TYR A 68 -0.59 -7.66 -4.52
C TYR A 68 -1.30 -7.24 -3.25
N GLN A 69 -1.73 -8.22 -2.46
CA GLN A 69 -2.49 -7.99 -1.23
C GLN A 69 -1.67 -7.19 -0.21
N ARG A 70 -0.51 -7.72 0.18
CA ARG A 70 0.34 -7.10 1.21
C ARG A 70 0.89 -5.75 0.75
N GLY A 71 1.28 -5.64 -0.52
CA GLY A 71 1.82 -4.40 -1.06
C GLY A 71 0.76 -3.30 -1.17
N ALA A 72 -0.47 -3.62 -1.59
CA ALA A 72 -1.56 -2.65 -1.64
C ALA A 72 -1.98 -2.14 -0.26
N LEU A 73 -2.09 -3.05 0.72
CA LEU A 73 -2.39 -2.68 2.11
C LEU A 73 -1.30 -1.79 2.71
N LEU A 74 -0.02 -2.07 2.44
CA LEU A 74 1.06 -1.19 2.91
C LEU A 74 1.09 0.14 2.14
N ALA A 75 0.77 0.15 0.84
CA ALA A 75 0.69 1.38 0.06
C ALA A 75 -0.38 2.33 0.59
N PHE A 76 -1.57 1.82 0.94
CA PHE A 76 -2.64 2.62 1.52
C PHE A 76 -2.25 3.21 2.89
N HIS A 77 -1.60 2.40 3.72
CA HIS A 77 -1.05 2.83 5.01
C HIS A 77 -0.02 3.97 4.83
N TRP A 78 0.90 3.79 3.89
CA TRP A 78 1.98 4.72 3.63
C TRP A 78 1.51 5.99 2.93
N ASP A 79 0.50 5.93 2.05
CA ASP A 79 -0.11 7.13 1.48
C ASP A 79 -0.79 7.99 2.57
N THR A 80 -1.46 7.33 3.52
CA THR A 80 -2.04 8.00 4.69
C THR A 80 -0.97 8.73 5.51
N ILE A 81 0.15 8.05 5.80
CA ILE A 81 1.26 8.66 6.54
C ILE A 81 1.90 9.79 5.73
N ALA A 82 2.14 9.60 4.42
CA ALA A 82 2.73 10.61 3.56
C ALA A 82 1.91 11.91 3.55
N ARG A 83 0.58 11.80 3.44
CA ARG A 83 -0.33 12.95 3.51
C ARG A 83 -0.26 13.65 4.86
N ALA A 84 -0.22 12.89 5.96
CA ALA A 84 -0.20 13.45 7.31
C ALA A 84 1.15 14.10 7.67
N GLU A 85 2.27 13.48 7.32
CA GLU A 85 3.60 13.87 7.78
C GLU A 85 4.33 14.78 6.77
N ALA A 86 4.15 14.55 5.47
CA ALA A 86 4.81 15.31 4.40
C ALA A 86 3.87 16.28 3.65
N GLY A 87 2.57 16.25 3.94
CA GLY A 87 1.58 17.13 3.30
C GLY A 87 1.37 16.87 1.81
N ARG A 88 1.81 15.70 1.30
CA ARG A 88 1.67 15.31 -0.11
C ARG A 88 1.46 13.80 -0.25
N PRO A 89 0.80 13.32 -1.32
CA PRO A 89 0.51 11.91 -1.48
C PRO A 89 1.78 11.08 -1.78
N LEU A 90 1.70 9.78 -1.55
CA LEU A 90 2.76 8.82 -1.92
C LEU A 90 2.97 8.79 -3.43
N ALA A 91 1.89 8.89 -4.22
CA ALA A 91 1.92 8.89 -5.69
C ALA A 91 2.88 9.95 -6.25
N ASP A 92 2.96 11.09 -5.59
CA ASP A 92 3.80 12.23 -5.93
C ASP A 92 5.29 11.90 -5.80
N ALA A 93 5.68 11.23 -4.72
CA ALA A 93 7.07 10.77 -4.53
C ALA A 93 7.47 9.71 -5.57
N ILE A 94 6.53 8.84 -5.94
CA ILE A 94 6.75 7.83 -7.00
C ILE A 94 6.86 8.49 -8.38
N ALA A 95 6.04 9.51 -8.66
CA ALA A 95 6.14 10.28 -9.89
C ALA A 95 7.50 11.01 -9.99
N ASP A 96 7.96 11.63 -8.90
CA ASP A 96 9.27 12.28 -8.85
C ASP A 96 10.42 11.30 -9.14
N LEU A 97 10.37 10.09 -8.55
CA LEU A 97 11.33 9.02 -8.82
C LEU A 97 11.32 8.60 -10.31
N ILE A 98 10.14 8.40 -10.90
CA ILE A 98 9.99 8.01 -12.30
C ILE A 98 10.50 9.11 -13.24
N HIS A 99 10.17 10.37 -12.97
CA HIS A 99 10.64 11.51 -13.75
C HIS A 99 12.16 11.67 -13.66
N ALA A 100 12.76 11.51 -12.48
CA ALA A 100 14.21 11.55 -12.31
C ALA A 100 14.92 10.42 -13.09
N ALA A 101 14.36 9.20 -13.03
CA ALA A 101 14.89 8.06 -13.78
C ALA A 101 14.75 8.26 -15.31
N ALA A 102 13.65 8.88 -15.77
CA ALA A 102 13.44 9.19 -17.18
C ALA A 102 14.41 10.27 -17.67
N ALA A 103 14.48 11.41 -16.97
CA ALA A 103 15.32 12.54 -17.36
C ALA A 103 16.79 12.16 -17.50
N GLY A 104 17.30 11.32 -16.61
CA GLY A 104 18.69 10.93 -16.70
C GLY A 104 19.00 9.76 -17.65
N ARG A 105 17.98 9.03 -18.16
CA ARG A 105 18.19 8.14 -19.31
C ARG A 105 18.58 8.95 -20.55
N ASP A 106 18.00 10.13 -20.72
CA ASP A 106 18.29 11.01 -21.86
C ASP A 106 19.66 11.70 -21.75
N THR A 107 20.17 11.92 -20.53
CA THR A 107 21.45 12.60 -20.29
C THR A 107 22.61 11.66 -19.94
N GLY A 108 22.37 10.34 -19.88
CA GLY A 108 23.36 9.36 -19.44
C GLY A 108 23.74 9.43 -17.95
N THR A 109 22.97 10.18 -17.15
CA THR A 109 23.17 10.39 -15.70
C THR A 109 22.00 9.89 -14.84
N GLY A 110 21.14 9.04 -15.39
CA GLY A 110 19.89 8.61 -14.77
C GLY A 110 20.09 7.76 -13.54
N THR A 111 19.34 8.10 -12.50
CA THR A 111 19.13 7.23 -11.35
C THR A 111 18.41 5.98 -11.86
N MET A 112 19.08 4.83 -11.80
CA MET A 112 18.42 3.54 -12.02
C MET A 112 17.31 3.37 -10.97
N LEU A 113 16.17 2.79 -11.37
CA LEU A 113 15.12 2.31 -10.47
C LEU A 113 15.63 1.08 -9.70
N THR A 114 16.57 1.32 -8.79
CA THR A 114 17.11 0.33 -7.87
C THR A 114 16.15 0.15 -6.69
N ASP A 115 16.29 -0.95 -5.96
CA ASP A 115 15.55 -1.17 -4.71
C ASP A 115 15.79 -0.04 -3.70
N ALA A 116 17.04 0.43 -3.62
CA ALA A 116 17.42 1.56 -2.77
C ALA A 116 16.68 2.84 -3.18
N ALA A 117 16.68 3.19 -4.48
CA ALA A 117 16.01 4.39 -4.95
C ALA A 117 14.49 4.35 -4.72
N ILE A 118 13.86 3.19 -4.85
CA ILE A 118 12.44 3.00 -4.53
C ILE A 118 12.20 3.20 -3.03
N ARG A 119 13.01 2.56 -2.18
CA ARG A 119 12.92 2.70 -0.72
C ARG A 119 13.12 4.15 -0.28
N ASP A 120 14.15 4.81 -0.79
CA ASP A 120 14.46 6.21 -0.48
C ASP A 120 13.31 7.14 -0.86
N ALA A 121 12.67 6.92 -2.02
CA ALA A 121 11.53 7.72 -2.46
C ALA A 121 10.31 7.59 -1.53
N VAL A 122 10.00 6.36 -1.06
CA VAL A 122 8.90 6.15 -0.11
C VAL A 122 9.29 6.70 1.27
N ALA A 123 10.51 6.42 1.74
CA ALA A 123 11.02 6.90 3.02
C ALA A 123 11.04 8.43 3.12
N ALA A 124 11.25 9.15 2.00
CA ALA A 124 11.27 10.60 1.96
C ALA A 124 9.93 11.25 2.38
N VAL A 125 8.80 10.55 2.18
CA VAL A 125 7.46 11.07 2.54
C VAL A 125 6.83 10.33 3.73
N VAL A 126 7.19 9.07 3.98
CA VAL A 126 6.66 8.27 5.10
C VAL A 126 7.55 8.36 6.35
N GLY A 127 8.83 8.70 6.19
CA GLY A 127 9.79 8.78 7.28
C GLY A 127 10.16 7.41 7.88
N PRO A 128 10.58 7.38 9.16
CA PRO A 128 11.07 6.16 9.82
C PRO A 128 10.04 5.01 9.90
N ALA A 129 8.75 5.31 9.73
CA ALA A 129 7.70 4.31 9.70
C ALA A 129 7.88 3.33 8.53
N PHE A 130 8.25 3.83 7.35
CA PHE A 130 8.45 2.99 6.16
C PHE A 130 9.48 1.90 6.40
N GLU A 131 10.67 2.27 6.88
CA GLU A 131 11.76 1.31 7.07
C GLU A 131 11.42 0.25 8.12
N ARG A 132 10.77 0.65 9.21
CA ARG A 132 10.27 -0.29 10.21
C ARG A 132 9.26 -1.27 9.61
N ASP A 133 8.30 -0.78 8.84
CA ASP A 133 7.22 -1.61 8.31
C ASP A 133 7.72 -2.50 7.16
N TYR A 134 8.64 -2.00 6.34
CA TYR A 134 9.34 -2.75 5.31
C TYR A 134 10.12 -3.93 5.91
N GLU A 135 10.98 -3.66 6.90
CA GLU A 135 11.80 -4.71 7.51
C GLU A 135 10.93 -5.76 8.22
N ARG A 136 9.87 -5.33 8.91
CA ARG A 136 8.93 -6.27 9.56
C ARG A 136 8.12 -7.06 8.55
N CYS A 137 7.37 -6.39 7.68
CA CYS A 137 6.28 -7.01 6.93
C CYS A 137 6.73 -7.56 5.57
N ILE A 138 7.64 -6.86 4.90
CA ILE A 138 8.14 -7.27 3.57
C ILE A 138 9.35 -8.18 3.73
N ALA A 139 10.43 -7.70 4.35
CA ALA A 139 11.66 -8.47 4.48
C ALA A 139 11.51 -9.64 5.44
N GLY A 140 10.93 -9.39 6.63
CA GLY A 140 10.77 -10.38 7.69
C GLY A 140 9.50 -11.23 7.63
N GLY A 141 8.50 -10.85 6.84
CA GLY A 141 7.25 -11.61 6.74
C GLY A 141 6.36 -11.55 8.00
N ALA A 142 6.54 -10.56 8.89
CA ALA A 142 5.57 -10.33 9.95
C ALA A 142 4.21 -9.94 9.36
N VAL A 143 3.13 -10.27 10.07
CA VAL A 143 1.80 -9.79 9.70
C VAL A 143 1.70 -8.27 9.85
N ILE A 144 0.88 -7.64 9.01
CA ILE A 144 0.54 -6.22 9.16
C ILE A 144 -0.18 -6.04 10.49
N ASP A 145 0.27 -5.05 11.27
CA ASP A 145 -0.26 -4.71 12.59
C ASP A 145 -1.48 -3.78 12.42
N LEU A 146 -2.67 -4.36 12.36
CA LEU A 146 -3.91 -3.66 12.06
C LEU A 146 -4.36 -2.72 13.19
N GLU A 147 -3.95 -2.98 14.44
CA GLU A 147 -4.18 -2.07 15.57
C GLU A 147 -3.35 -0.78 15.46
N ARG A 148 -2.22 -0.83 14.75
CA ARG A 148 -1.34 0.34 14.50
C ARG A 148 -1.48 0.91 13.10
N TYR A 149 -2.42 0.39 12.33
CA TYR A 149 -2.64 0.80 10.96
C TYR A 149 -3.27 2.20 10.92
N ARG A 150 -2.67 3.08 10.13
CA ARG A 150 -3.14 4.44 9.89
C ARG A 150 -4.07 4.46 8.68
N THR A 151 -5.27 4.99 8.88
CA THR A 151 -6.27 5.29 7.85
C THR A 151 -6.46 6.81 7.69
N PRO A 152 -6.95 7.29 6.54
CA PRO A 152 -7.33 8.69 6.34
C PRO A 152 -8.44 9.13 7.30
N GLU A 153 -8.63 10.45 7.42
CA GLU A 153 -9.65 11.04 8.30
C GLU A 153 -11.05 10.50 8.01
N GLY A 154 -11.78 10.15 9.07
CA GLY A 154 -13.13 9.58 9.00
C GLY A 154 -13.18 8.10 8.59
N LEU A 155 -12.04 7.44 8.39
CA LEU A 155 -11.94 6.00 8.20
C LEU A 155 -11.25 5.33 9.38
N ALA A 156 -11.64 4.10 9.69
CA ALA A 156 -11.03 3.28 10.72
C ALA A 156 -10.83 1.84 10.27
N VAL A 157 -9.96 1.12 10.98
CA VAL A 157 -9.96 -0.35 10.96
C VAL A 157 -10.91 -0.82 12.07
N VAL A 158 -11.86 -1.67 11.71
CA VAL A 158 -12.88 -2.22 12.60
C VAL A 158 -12.68 -3.73 12.70
N GLU A 159 -12.69 -4.25 13.92
CA GLU A 159 -12.69 -5.70 14.18
C GLU A 159 -14.14 -6.20 14.25
N GLY A 160 -14.46 -7.22 13.45
CA GLY A 160 -15.74 -7.90 13.46
C GLY A 160 -15.87 -8.93 14.60
N ASP A 161 -17.09 -9.43 14.82
CA ASP A 161 -17.38 -10.43 15.85
C ASP A 161 -16.63 -11.77 15.66
N ASP A 162 -16.21 -12.06 14.42
CA ASP A 162 -15.42 -13.23 14.04
C ASP A 162 -13.90 -13.02 14.21
N GLY A 163 -13.48 -11.83 14.69
CA GLY A 163 -12.09 -11.42 14.84
C GLY A 163 -11.41 -11.03 13.53
N ALA A 164 -12.15 -10.93 12.42
CA ALA A 164 -11.63 -10.42 11.16
C ALA A 164 -11.69 -8.89 11.13
N TYR A 165 -10.66 -8.26 10.61
CA TYR A 165 -10.62 -6.80 10.45
C TYR A 165 -11.14 -6.37 9.07
N ALA A 166 -11.78 -5.21 9.03
CA ALA A 166 -12.20 -4.51 7.82
C ALA A 166 -11.95 -3.00 7.96
N PHE A 167 -11.76 -2.31 6.85
CA PHE A 167 -11.84 -0.85 6.77
C PHE A 167 -13.31 -0.40 6.74
N GLY A 168 -13.62 0.64 7.50
CA GLY A 168 -14.96 1.22 7.55
C GLY A 168 -14.92 2.73 7.72
N VAL A 169 -16.07 3.37 7.49
CA VAL A 169 -16.30 4.77 7.83
C VAL A 169 -16.56 4.88 9.33
N GLU A 170 -15.93 5.84 9.99
CA GLU A 170 -16.14 6.12 11.41
C GLU A 170 -17.58 6.59 11.67
N ASP A 171 -18.13 6.26 12.84
CA ASP A 171 -19.49 6.65 13.21
C ASP A 171 -19.66 8.18 13.15
N GLY A 172 -20.57 8.63 12.28
CA GLY A 172 -20.88 10.05 12.08
C GLY A 172 -19.91 10.80 11.15
N ALA A 173 -18.94 10.13 10.55
CA ALA A 173 -18.13 10.72 9.50
C ALA A 173 -18.93 10.89 8.20
N ASP A 174 -18.65 11.97 7.47
CA ASP A 174 -19.28 12.26 6.18
C ASP A 174 -18.53 11.50 5.07
N PRO A 175 -19.21 10.59 4.33
CA PRO A 175 -18.61 9.83 3.24
C PRO A 175 -17.87 10.68 2.19
N ASP A 176 -18.36 11.89 1.90
CA ASP A 176 -17.73 12.79 0.93
C ASP A 176 -16.43 13.37 1.51
N VAL A 177 -16.41 13.71 2.80
CA VAL A 177 -15.19 14.17 3.49
C VAL A 177 -14.15 13.05 3.54
N CYS A 178 -14.57 11.81 3.83
CA CYS A 178 -13.69 10.64 3.78
C CYS A 178 -13.09 10.42 2.39
N ALA A 179 -13.91 10.56 1.34
CA ALA A 179 -13.44 10.45 -0.03
C ALA A 179 -12.40 11.53 -0.36
N GLU A 180 -12.63 12.78 0.03
CA GLU A 180 -11.67 13.87 -0.19
C GLU A 180 -10.36 13.70 0.61
N ALA A 181 -10.40 13.07 1.80
CA ALA A 181 -9.19 12.77 2.56
C ALA A 181 -8.25 11.77 1.84
N ILE A 182 -8.79 10.97 0.92
CA ILE A 182 -8.06 9.98 0.12
C ILE A 182 -7.60 10.54 -1.22
N LYS A 183 -8.35 11.49 -1.81
CA LYS A 183 -8.05 12.04 -3.14
C LYS A 183 -6.80 12.95 -3.09
#